data_AF-A0AAW1FLU8-F1
#
_entry.id   AF-A0AAW1FLU8-F1
#
_cell.length_a   1.000
_cell.length_b   1.000
_cell.length_c   1.000
_cell.angle_alpha   90.00
_cell.angle_beta   90.00
_cell.angle_gamma   90.00
#
_symmetry.space_group_name_H-M   'P 1'
#
loop_
_entity.id
_entity.type
_entity.pdbx_description
1 polymer ?
#
loop_
_entity_poly.entity_id
_entity_poly.type
_entity_poly.pdbx_seq_one_letter_code
_entity_poly.pdbx_strand_id
1 'polypeptide(L)'
;MKHLLGLPSNSRVVEKSMSWLIANRPEFQDIAGYIGATSVKYLTVEGLVSAVQGGIASHQQDGKMMGHCTACLTGKYPVELEW
;
A
#
# COMPACT_ATOMS: atom_id res chain seq x y z
N MET A 1 1.78 -9.26 -10.50
CA MET A 1 2.23 -8.13 -9.65
C MET A 1 1.63 -6.77 -10.05
N LYS A 2 0.61 -6.72 -10.94
CA LYS A 2 0.00 -5.48 -11.44
C LYS A 2 -1.34 -5.12 -10.77
N HIS A 3 -1.74 -5.86 -9.73
CA HIS A 3 -3.08 -5.75 -9.14
C HIS A 3 -3.08 -5.17 -7.72
N LEU A 4 -1.96 -4.63 -7.23
CA LEU A 4 -1.77 -4.32 -5.80
C LEU A 4 -1.15 -2.94 -5.52
N LEU A 5 -1.31 -1.95 -6.39
CA LEU A 5 -0.75 -0.62 -6.14
C LEU A 5 -1.72 0.48 -6.58
N GLY A 6 -2.26 1.23 -5.61
CA GLY A 6 -2.83 2.55 -5.88
C GLY A 6 -4.25 2.82 -5.37
N LEU A 7 -4.69 2.23 -4.27
CA LEU A 7 -6.03 2.54 -3.77
C LEU A 7 -5.99 3.76 -2.84
N PRO A 8 -6.98 4.67 -2.87
CA PRO A 8 -7.01 5.85 -2.01
C PRO A 8 -7.26 5.45 -0.55
N SER A 9 -6.46 5.92 0.41
CA SER A 9 -6.70 5.72 1.85
C SER A 9 -7.88 6.56 2.34
N ASN A 10 -8.48 6.12 3.44
CA ASN A 10 -9.47 6.89 4.22
C ASN A 10 -8.83 7.57 5.46
N SER A 11 -7.49 7.70 5.47
CA SER A 11 -6.75 8.34 6.56
C SER A 11 -6.58 9.83 6.30
N ARG A 12 -6.25 10.63 7.33
CA ARG A 12 -6.10 12.11 7.29
C ARG A 12 -4.91 12.62 6.43
N VAL A 13 -4.46 11.84 5.46
CA VAL A 13 -3.45 12.22 4.46
C VAL A 13 -4.21 12.73 3.23
N VAL A 14 -3.84 13.90 2.71
CA VAL A 14 -4.43 14.40 1.47
C VAL A 14 -3.96 13.51 0.33
N GLU A 15 -4.79 12.57 -0.08
CA GLU A 15 -4.50 11.68 -1.21
C GLU A 15 -5.24 12.11 -2.47
N LYS A 16 -4.60 11.83 -3.61
CA LYS A 16 -5.14 12.09 -4.94
C LYS A 16 -6.14 10.99 -5.31
N SER A 17 -7.07 11.30 -6.19
CA SER A 17 -8.04 10.32 -6.71
C SER A 17 -7.35 9.10 -7.32
N MET A 18 -8.02 7.94 -7.28
CA MET A 18 -7.55 6.67 -7.84
C MET A 18 -6.87 6.80 -9.22
N SER A 19 -7.49 7.57 -10.12
CA SER A 19 -7.02 7.80 -11.49
C SER A 19 -5.72 8.59 -11.59
N TRP A 20 -5.28 9.26 -10.53
CA TRP A 20 -4.05 10.02 -10.50
C TRP A 20 -2.83 9.17 -10.10
N LEU A 21 -3.06 7.97 -9.55
CA LEU A 21 -2.01 7.09 -9.08
C LEU A 21 -1.38 6.35 -10.26
N ILE A 22 -0.08 6.58 -10.49
CA ILE A 22 0.69 6.01 -11.59
C ILE A 22 0.54 4.49 -11.71
N ALA A 23 0.50 3.80 -10.58
CA ALA A 23 0.42 2.35 -10.54
C ALA A 23 -0.96 1.78 -10.92
N ASN A 24 -1.98 2.63 -11.00
CA ASN A 24 -3.33 2.30 -11.45
C ASN A 24 -3.61 2.69 -12.90
N ARG A 25 -2.64 3.26 -13.62
CA ARG A 25 -2.82 3.61 -15.03
C ARG A 25 -2.27 2.52 -15.94
N PRO A 26 -3.10 1.93 -16.81
CA PRO A 26 -2.65 0.88 -17.71
C PRO A 26 -1.65 1.36 -18.76
N GLU A 27 -1.60 2.67 -19.01
CA GLU A 27 -0.65 3.35 -19.89
C GLU A 27 0.80 3.22 -19.40
N PHE A 28 1.01 3.13 -18.08
CA PHE A 28 2.34 3.03 -17.47
C PHE A 28 2.73 1.58 -17.22
N GLN A 29 2.84 0.80 -18.31
CA GLN A 29 3.31 -0.60 -18.22
C GLN A 29 4.80 -0.67 -17.87
N ASP A 30 5.59 0.27 -18.38
CA ASP A 30 7.00 0.43 -18.05
C ASP A 30 7.20 1.65 -17.13
N ILE A 31 7.01 1.43 -15.83
CA ILE A 31 7.20 2.47 -14.83
C ILE A 31 8.68 2.88 -14.75
N ALA A 32 9.61 1.95 -14.96
CA ALA A 32 11.04 2.24 -14.91
C ALA A 32 11.44 3.19 -16.05
N GLY A 33 11.02 2.90 -17.27
CA GLY A 33 11.21 3.78 -18.42
C GLY A 33 10.53 5.13 -18.25
N TYR A 34 9.29 5.15 -17.73
CA TYR A 34 8.54 6.39 -17.49
C TYR A 34 9.25 7.34 -16.52
N ILE A 35 9.90 6.83 -15.48
CA ILE A 35 10.64 7.65 -14.50
C ILE A 35 12.14 7.80 -14.86
N GLY A 36 12.60 7.25 -15.98
CA GLY A 36 14.01 7.29 -16.40
C GLY A 36 14.96 6.46 -15.55
N ALA A 37 14.46 5.41 -14.88
CA ALA A 37 15.27 4.50 -14.07
C ALA A 37 15.69 3.25 -14.86
N THR A 38 16.89 2.71 -14.56
CA THR A 38 17.37 1.45 -15.15
C THR A 38 16.49 0.25 -14.75
N SER A 39 15.91 0.28 -13.56
CA SER A 39 14.95 -0.73 -13.11
C SER A 39 14.11 -0.20 -11.95
N VAL A 40 12.95 -0.82 -11.73
CA VAL A 40 12.11 -0.62 -10.54
C VAL A 40 11.88 -1.98 -9.89
N LYS A 41 11.90 -2.02 -8.56
CA LYS A 41 11.55 -3.19 -7.75
C LYS A 41 10.49 -2.79 -6.73
N TYR A 42 9.55 -3.70 -6.49
CA TYR A 42 8.52 -3.53 -5.48
C TYR A 42 8.82 -4.46 -4.31
N LEU A 43 8.65 -3.96 -3.10
CA LEU A 43 8.58 -4.79 -1.91
C LEU A 43 7.25 -5.55 -1.94
N THR A 44 7.26 -6.83 -1.56
CA THR A 44 6.03 -7.60 -1.41
C THR A 44 5.22 -7.10 -0.21
N VAL A 45 3.90 -7.30 -0.24
CA VAL A 45 3.05 -6.92 0.90
C VAL A 45 3.45 -7.72 2.15
N GLU A 46 3.75 -9.00 1.99
CA GLU A 46 4.22 -9.86 3.06
C GLU A 46 5.56 -9.36 3.61
N GLY A 47 6.50 -8.99 2.74
CA GLY A 47 7.80 -8.44 3.13
C GLY A 47 7.66 -7.11 3.88
N LEU A 48 6.74 -6.25 3.45
CA LEU A 48 6.41 -5.01 4.16
C LEU A 48 5.86 -5.29 5.56
N VAL A 49 4.87 -6.19 5.68
CA VAL A 49 4.25 -6.55 6.95
C VAL A 49 5.28 -7.13 7.91
N SER A 50 6.10 -8.08 7.47
CA SER A 50 7.15 -8.68 8.29
C SER A 50 8.20 -7.66 8.73
N ALA A 51 8.65 -6.76 7.85
CA ALA A 51 9.66 -5.75 8.17
C ALA A 51 9.16 -4.75 9.22
N VAL A 52 7.90 -4.30 9.11
CA VAL A 52 7.33 -3.31 10.03
C VAL A 52 6.93 -3.94 11.36
N GLN A 53 6.28 -5.11 11.35
CA GLN A 53 5.77 -5.74 12.57
C GLN A 53 6.85 -6.48 13.37
N GLY A 54 7.93 -6.94 12.72
CA GLY A 54 9.01 -7.69 13.37
C GLY A 54 9.70 -6.95 14.52
N GLY A 55 9.68 -5.61 14.52
CA GLY A 55 10.24 -4.78 15.59
C GLY A 55 9.28 -4.39 16.71
N ILE A 56 8.00 -4.76 16.61
CA ILE A 56 6.91 -4.26 17.48
C ILE A 56 6.47 -5.32 18.52
N ALA A 57 7.14 -6.47 18.56
CA ALA A 57 6.75 -7.68 19.30
C ALA A 57 6.59 -7.56 20.84
N SER A 58 6.83 -6.40 21.45
CA SER A 58 6.81 -6.19 22.91
C SER A 58 5.54 -5.57 23.50
N HIS A 59 4.54 -5.16 22.70
CA HIS A 59 3.35 -4.45 23.19
C HIS A 59 2.01 -5.23 23.01
N GLN A 60 2.03 -6.56 23.15
CA GLN A 60 0.81 -7.35 23.29
C GLN A 60 0.22 -7.20 24.70
N GLN A 61 -0.32 -6.03 25.02
CA GLN A 61 -1.25 -5.88 26.15
C GLN A 61 -2.65 -5.61 25.56
N ASP A 62 -3.65 -6.36 26.04
CA ASP A 62 -5.09 -6.17 25.79
C ASP A 62 -5.70 -6.57 24.43
N GLY A 63 -5.24 -7.65 23.79
CA GLY A 63 -6.04 -8.34 22.76
C GLY A 63 -6.37 -7.55 21.49
N LYS A 64 -5.82 -6.33 21.34
CA LYS A 64 -5.90 -5.54 20.11
C LYS A 64 -4.83 -6.03 19.15
N MET A 65 -5.25 -6.44 17.96
CA MET A 65 -4.34 -6.80 16.87
C MET A 65 -3.50 -5.56 16.52
N MET A 66 -2.21 -5.55 16.87
CA MET A 66 -1.29 -4.55 16.35
C MET A 66 -1.17 -4.75 14.84
N GLY A 67 -1.72 -3.81 14.08
CA GLY A 67 -1.77 -3.88 12.62
C GLY A 67 -1.52 -2.52 12.00
N HIS A 68 -0.92 -2.52 10.82
CA HIS A 68 -0.83 -1.33 9.97
C HIS A 68 -1.79 -1.51 8.81
N CYS A 69 -2.47 -0.42 8.44
CA CYS A 69 -3.33 -0.42 7.26
C CYS A 69 -2.49 -0.70 6.01
N THR A 70 -2.97 -1.61 5.15
CA THR A 70 -2.36 -1.90 3.84
C THR A 70 -3.35 -1.65 2.70
N ALA A 71 -4.42 -0.88 2.94
CA ALA A 71 -5.51 -0.70 1.99
C ALA A 71 -5.05 -0.10 0.65
N CYS A 72 -4.12 0.86 0.65
CA CYS A 72 -3.61 1.47 -0.58
C CYS A 72 -2.86 0.48 -1.50
N LEU A 73 -2.42 -0.65 -0.92
CA LEU A 73 -1.72 -1.72 -1.62
C LEU A 73 -2.65 -2.90 -1.92
N THR A 74 -3.54 -3.26 -0.99
CA THR A 74 -4.30 -4.51 -1.05
C THR A 74 -5.79 -4.35 -1.36
N GLY A 75 -6.33 -3.16 -1.11
CA GLY A 75 -7.75 -2.86 -1.17
C GLY A 75 -8.56 -3.37 0.00
N LYS A 76 -7.88 -3.93 1.00
CA LYS A 76 -8.50 -4.39 2.23
C LYS A 76 -8.48 -3.24 3.24
N TYR A 77 -9.57 -2.49 3.28
CA TYR A 77 -9.74 -1.42 4.25
C TYR A 77 -10.08 -2.01 5.62
N PRO A 78 -9.49 -1.49 6.71
CA PRO A 78 -9.80 -1.96 8.07
C PRO A 78 -11.15 -1.47 8.59
N VAL A 79 -11.87 -0.69 7.79
CA VAL A 79 -13.19 -0.11 8.07
C VAL A 79 -14.03 -0.17 6.80
N GLU A 80 -15.35 -0.12 6.95
CA GLU A 80 -16.23 0.07 5.80
C GLU A 80 -16.05 1.47 5.21
N LEU A 81 -16.17 1.56 3.89
CA LEU A 81 -16.07 2.82 3.16
C LEU A 81 -17.47 3.37 2.93
N GLU A 82 -17.72 4.57 3.42
CA GLU A 82 -18.84 5.39 2.99
C GLU A 82 -18.40 6.18 1.75
N TRP A 83 -19.20 6.12 0.69
CA TRP A 83 -18.92 6.74 -0.61
C TRP A 83 -19.80 7.96 -0.85
#